data_AF-A0A1P8TGQ7-F1
#
_entry.id   AF-A0A1P8TGQ7-F1
#
_cell.length_a   1.000
_cell.length_b   1.000
_cell.length_c   1.000
_cell.angle_alpha   90.00
_cell.angle_beta   90.00
_cell.angle_gamma   90.00
#
_symmetry.space_group_name_H-M   'P 1'
#
loop_
_entity.id
_entity.type
_entity.pdbx_description
1 polymer ?
#
loop_
_entity_poly.entity_id
_entity_poly.type
_entity_poly.pdbx_seq_one_letter_code
_entity_poly.pdbx_strand_id
1 'polypeptide(L)'
;MAIPDEVWERFENDSERDIRASAPKEPSARARMVAERLRRLDEEAARQEAARAGRLRRRRAKRDAEPVRWRPDDWRAAPTGPPGGGRSERSRRSRQVWSVVIVFGGMAAAIVLLSPLRFSIWGW
;
A
#
# COMPACT_ATOMS: atom_id res chain seq x y z
N MET A 1 -13.45 32.49 64.01
CA MET A 1 -12.77 33.34 63.02
C MET A 1 -13.19 32.84 61.65
N ALA A 2 -14.03 33.58 60.92
CA ALA A 2 -14.42 33.22 59.56
C ALA A 2 -13.35 33.75 58.60
N ILE A 3 -13.04 32.99 57.54
CA ILE A 3 -12.12 33.44 56.50
C ILE A 3 -12.87 34.42 55.58
N PRO A 4 -12.27 35.54 55.17
CA PRO A 4 -12.88 36.47 54.23
C PRO A 4 -13.07 35.84 52.84
N ASP A 5 -14.19 36.13 52.17
CA ASP A 5 -14.56 35.54 50.88
C ASP A 5 -13.52 35.81 49.78
N GLU A 6 -12.86 36.96 49.79
CA GLU A 6 -11.80 37.32 48.82
C GLU A 6 -10.58 36.38 48.90
N VAL A 7 -10.25 35.92 50.11
CA VAL A 7 -9.13 34.97 50.33
C VAL A 7 -9.52 33.60 49.82
N TRP A 8 -10.78 33.22 49.99
CA TRP A 8 -11.33 31.98 49.45
C TRP A 8 -11.34 31.97 47.92
N GLU A 9 -11.82 33.05 47.30
CA GLU A 9 -11.89 33.18 45.84
C GLU A 9 -10.48 33.14 45.22
N ARG A 10 -9.50 33.78 45.87
CA ARG A 10 -8.10 33.74 45.43
C ARG A 10 -7.51 32.34 45.53
N PHE A 11 -7.82 31.60 46.60
CA PHE A 11 -7.36 30.23 46.79
C PHE A 11 -7.97 29.26 45.78
N GLU A 12 -9.27 29.35 45.49
CA GLU A 12 -9.92 28.52 44.46
C GLU A 12 -9.27 28.76 43.09
N ASN A 13 -9.02 30.02 42.73
CA ASN A 13 -8.46 30.36 41.42
C ASN A 13 -7.00 29.89 41.27
N ASP A 14 -6.17 30.05 42.31
CA ASP A 14 -4.79 29.53 42.31
C ASP A 14 -4.78 27.99 42.29
N SER A 15 -5.66 27.35 43.04
CA SER A 15 -5.77 25.88 43.08
C SER A 15 -6.24 25.31 41.74
N GLU A 16 -7.22 25.92 41.09
CA GLU A 16 -7.73 25.47 39.78
C GLU A 16 -6.64 25.57 38.69
N ARG A 17 -5.87 26.68 38.67
CA ARG A 17 -4.72 26.83 37.77
C ARG A 17 -3.64 25.79 38.03
N ASP A 18 -3.29 25.56 39.28
CA ASP A 18 -2.20 24.65 39.65
C ASP A 18 -2.58 23.17 39.38
N ILE A 19 -3.82 22.78 39.67
CA ILE A 19 -4.36 21.46 39.32
C ILE A 19 -4.38 21.26 37.81
N ARG A 20 -4.80 22.27 37.02
CA ARG A 20 -4.83 22.17 35.55
C ARG A 20 -3.42 22.09 34.93
N ALA A 21 -2.42 22.69 35.58
CA ALA A 21 -1.02 22.69 35.15
C ALA A 21 -0.27 21.40 35.56
N SER A 22 -0.56 20.86 36.74
CA SER A 22 0.10 19.68 37.30
C SER A 22 -0.58 18.35 36.94
N ALA A 23 -1.86 18.38 36.55
CA ALA A 23 -2.60 17.17 36.20
C ALA A 23 -2.03 16.51 34.93
N PRO A 24 -1.68 15.21 34.98
CA PRO A 24 -1.34 14.45 33.79
C PRO A 24 -2.52 14.44 32.82
N LYS A 25 -2.33 15.01 31.62
CA LYS A 25 -3.34 14.97 30.57
C LYS A 25 -3.36 13.59 29.95
N GLU A 26 -4.07 12.68 30.60
CA GLU A 26 -4.33 11.38 30.01
C GLU A 26 -5.09 11.56 28.69
N PRO A 27 -4.73 10.80 27.64
CA PRO A 27 -5.41 10.89 26.36
C PRO A 27 -6.89 10.60 26.56
N SER A 28 -7.74 11.46 25.99
CA SER A 28 -9.19 11.33 26.08
C SER A 28 -9.64 9.93 25.66
N ALA A 29 -10.77 9.46 26.18
CA ALA A 29 -11.32 8.15 25.83
C ALA A 29 -11.40 7.93 24.30
N ARG A 30 -11.77 8.98 23.55
CA ARG A 30 -11.79 8.94 22.08
C ARG A 30 -10.40 8.81 21.48
N ALA A 31 -9.41 9.52 22.00
CA ALA A 31 -8.03 9.40 21.52
C ALA A 31 -7.51 7.97 21.70
N ARG A 32 -7.84 7.31 22.83
CA ARG A 32 -7.49 5.89 23.05
C ARG A 32 -8.16 4.96 22.05
N MET A 33 -9.47 5.11 21.84
CA MET A 33 -10.20 4.30 20.85
C MET A 33 -9.68 4.49 19.42
N VAL A 34 -9.31 5.72 19.04
CA VAL A 34 -8.72 6.01 17.73
C VAL A 34 -7.35 5.37 17.59
N ALA A 35 -6.50 5.46 18.60
CA ALA A 35 -5.18 4.82 18.61
C ALA A 35 -5.30 3.29 18.45
N GLU A 36 -6.23 2.65 19.18
CA GLU A 36 -6.51 1.22 19.02
C GLU A 36 -7.02 0.88 17.61
N ARG A 37 -7.94 1.70 17.06
CA ARG A 37 -8.47 1.48 15.71
C ARG A 37 -7.37 1.59 14.65
N LEU A 38 -6.49 2.59 14.76
CA LEU A 38 -5.37 2.77 13.85
C LEU A 38 -4.38 1.61 13.95
N ARG A 39 -4.07 1.16 15.16
CA ARG A 39 -3.19 0.02 15.38
C ARG A 39 -3.73 -1.27 14.73
N ARG A 40 -5.04 -1.53 14.83
CA ARG A 40 -5.67 -2.68 14.15
C ARG A 40 -5.53 -2.60 12.63
N LEU A 41 -5.76 -1.42 12.06
CA LEU A 41 -5.61 -1.20 10.62
C LEU A 41 -4.16 -1.41 10.15
N ASP A 42 -3.19 -0.92 10.93
CA ASP A 42 -1.77 -1.08 10.61
C ASP A 42 -1.32 -2.55 10.70
N GLU A 43 -1.77 -3.29 11.73
CA GLU A 43 -1.53 -4.73 11.85
C GLU A 43 -2.16 -5.54 10.69
N GLU A 44 -3.33 -5.14 10.21
CA GLU A 44 -3.95 -5.73 9.02
C GLU A 44 -3.18 -5.42 7.74
N ALA A 45 -2.75 -4.17 7.56
CA ALA A 45 -1.94 -3.76 6.42
C ALA A 45 -0.60 -4.53 6.39
N ALA A 46 0.08 -4.60 7.53
CA ALA A 46 1.33 -5.35 7.68
C ALA A 46 1.14 -6.85 7.38
N ARG A 47 0.04 -7.47 7.85
CA ARG A 47 -0.30 -8.86 7.51
C ARG A 47 -0.52 -9.06 6.01
N GLN A 48 -1.23 -8.13 5.36
CA GLN A 48 -1.44 -8.19 3.92
C GLN A 48 -0.13 -8.05 3.14
N GLU A 49 0.74 -7.14 3.56
CA GLU A 49 2.04 -6.93 2.94
C GLU A 49 2.95 -8.16 3.12
N ALA A 50 3.03 -8.70 4.35
CA ALA A 50 3.77 -9.92 4.63
C ALA A 50 3.25 -11.11 3.80
N ALA A 51 1.93 -11.23 3.62
CA ALA A 51 1.34 -12.25 2.76
C ALA A 51 1.69 -12.05 1.28
N ARG A 52 1.71 -10.81 0.78
CA ARG A 52 2.13 -10.48 -0.59
C ARG A 52 3.61 -10.80 -0.80
N ALA A 53 4.47 -10.35 0.11
CA ALA A 53 5.90 -10.62 0.09
C ALA A 53 6.19 -12.12 0.16
N GLY A 54 5.49 -12.85 1.03
CA GLY A 54 5.57 -14.32 1.15
C GLY A 54 5.17 -15.03 -0.14
N ARG A 55 4.08 -14.60 -0.81
CA ARG A 55 3.67 -15.13 -2.12
C ARG A 55 4.72 -14.91 -3.19
N LEU A 56 5.33 -13.72 -3.24
CA LEU A 56 6.40 -13.41 -4.19
C LEU A 56 7.65 -14.28 -3.95
N ARG A 57 8.08 -14.39 -2.68
CA ARG A 57 9.20 -15.26 -2.28
C ARG A 57 8.93 -16.72 -2.66
N ARG A 58 7.73 -17.24 -2.39
CA ARG A 58 7.35 -18.62 -2.75
C ARG A 58 7.38 -18.85 -4.26
N ARG A 59 6.91 -17.89 -5.07
CA ARG A 59 6.98 -17.98 -6.54
C ARG A 59 8.42 -17.99 -7.04
N ARG A 60 9.30 -17.16 -6.48
CA ARG A 60 10.73 -17.14 -6.81
C ARG A 60 11.40 -18.47 -6.44
N ALA A 61 11.17 -18.95 -5.22
CA ALA A 61 11.67 -20.24 -4.76
C ALA A 61 11.21 -21.39 -5.66
N LYS A 62 9.94 -21.40 -6.10
CA LYS A 62 9.44 -22.41 -7.05
C LYS A 62 10.17 -22.36 -8.40
N ARG A 63 10.45 -21.16 -8.91
CA ARG A 63 11.19 -20.98 -10.17
C ARG A 63 12.64 -21.43 -10.05
N ASP A 64 13.26 -21.14 -8.91
CA ASP A 64 14.66 -21.49 -8.63
C ASP A 64 14.78 -23.00 -8.30
N ALA A 65 13.74 -23.61 -7.73
CA ALA A 65 13.64 -25.04 -7.46
C ALA A 65 13.14 -25.87 -8.67
N GLU A 66 12.82 -25.23 -9.79
CA GLU A 66 12.56 -25.97 -11.02
C GLU A 66 13.89 -26.56 -11.48
N PRO A 67 14.09 -27.89 -11.40
CA PRO A 67 15.36 -28.49 -11.75
C PRO A 67 15.64 -28.10 -13.19
N VAL A 68 16.84 -27.53 -13.43
CA VAL A 68 17.37 -27.39 -14.79
C VAL A 68 17.23 -28.76 -15.42
N ARG A 69 16.24 -28.90 -16.32
CA ARG A 69 15.85 -30.16 -16.92
C ARG A 69 17.06 -30.67 -17.69
N TRP A 70 17.86 -31.49 -17.04
CA TRP A 70 19.10 -32.04 -17.57
C TRP A 70 18.77 -32.67 -18.91
N ARG A 71 19.28 -32.05 -19.97
CA ARG A 71 19.10 -32.51 -21.35
C ARG A 71 20.40 -33.21 -21.76
N PRO A 72 20.34 -34.49 -22.15
CA PRO A 72 21.51 -35.23 -22.60
C PRO A 72 22.25 -34.63 -23.80
N ASP A 73 21.68 -33.63 -24.48
CA ASP A 73 22.18 -33.09 -25.75
C ASP A 73 22.94 -31.76 -25.63
N ASP A 74 23.08 -31.21 -24.42
CA ASP A 74 23.67 -29.87 -24.22
C ASP A 74 25.18 -29.83 -24.50
N TRP A 75 25.87 -30.98 -24.42
CA TRP A 75 27.30 -31.13 -24.71
C TRP A 75 27.60 -31.50 -26.19
N ARG A 76 26.57 -31.89 -26.96
CA ARG A 76 26.67 -32.11 -28.42
C ARG A 76 26.36 -30.85 -29.24
N ALA A 77 25.99 -29.75 -28.58
CA ALA A 77 25.92 -28.44 -29.22
C ALA A 77 27.34 -27.96 -29.56
N ALA A 78 27.73 -28.08 -30.83
CA ALA A 78 28.92 -27.43 -31.38
C ALA A 78 28.93 -25.91 -31.05
N PRO A 79 30.07 -25.19 -31.15
CA PRO A 79 30.15 -23.75 -30.89
C PRO A 79 29.24 -22.89 -31.79
N THR A 80 28.61 -23.51 -32.80
CA THR A 80 27.40 -22.98 -33.42
C THR A 80 26.26 -23.07 -32.42
N GLY A 81 26.11 -22.02 -31.61
CA GLY A 81 25.05 -21.91 -30.62
C GLY A 81 23.66 -22.31 -31.16
N PRO A 82 22.73 -22.70 -30.27
CA PRO A 82 21.43 -23.22 -30.69
C PRO A 82 20.70 -22.19 -31.59
N PRO A 83 20.03 -22.59 -32.68
CA PRO A 83 19.04 -21.70 -33.28
C PRO A 83 17.99 -21.45 -32.18
N GLY A 84 17.80 -20.18 -31.84
CA GLY A 84 17.11 -19.72 -30.63
C GLY A 84 15.90 -20.56 -30.24
N GLY A 85 15.98 -21.22 -29.08
CA GLY A 85 15.08 -22.31 -28.77
C GLY A 85 14.91 -22.54 -27.27
N GLY A 86 14.67 -21.49 -26.49
CA GLY A 86 14.27 -21.70 -25.11
C GLY A 86 14.25 -20.44 -24.28
N ARG A 87 13.06 -19.81 -24.18
CA ARG A 87 12.63 -18.82 -23.17
C ARG A 87 12.50 -17.36 -23.60
N SER A 88 13.03 -16.92 -24.75
CA SER A 88 12.96 -15.49 -25.17
C SER A 88 12.04 -15.17 -26.38
N GLU A 89 11.72 -16.12 -27.26
CA GLU A 89 10.91 -15.83 -28.47
C GLU A 89 9.43 -15.53 -28.16
N ARG A 90 8.81 -16.29 -27.24
CA ARG A 90 7.39 -16.10 -26.86
C ARG A 90 7.16 -14.74 -26.20
N SER A 91 8.19 -14.21 -25.55
CA SER A 91 8.21 -12.91 -24.88
C SER A 91 8.13 -11.74 -25.86
N ARG A 92 8.63 -11.85 -27.10
CA ARG A 92 8.52 -10.76 -28.09
C ARG A 92 7.09 -10.60 -28.62
N ARG A 93 6.42 -11.69 -29.02
CA ARG A 93 5.02 -11.63 -29.46
C ARG A 93 4.07 -11.23 -28.34
N SER A 94 4.26 -11.74 -27.12
CA SER A 94 3.40 -11.38 -25.98
C SER A 94 3.57 -9.93 -25.53
N ARG A 95 4.78 -9.37 -25.63
CA ARG A 95 5.03 -7.93 -25.38
C ARG A 95 4.34 -7.05 -26.41
N GLN A 96 4.28 -7.49 -27.66
CA GLN A 96 3.60 -6.75 -28.74
C GLN A 96 2.08 -6.75 -28.57
N VAL A 97 1.48 -7.87 -28.12
CA VAL A 97 0.05 -7.91 -27.77
C VAL A 97 -0.23 -7.05 -26.53
N TRP A 98 0.64 -7.11 -25.51
CA TRP A 98 0.49 -6.27 -24.31
C TRP A 98 0.67 -4.78 -24.59
N SER A 99 1.55 -4.38 -25.51
CA SER A 99 1.67 -2.97 -25.90
C SER A 99 0.41 -2.45 -26.57
N VAL A 100 -0.23 -3.26 -27.43
CA VAL A 100 -1.51 -2.89 -28.06
C VAL A 100 -2.59 -2.74 -26.99
N VAL A 101 -2.70 -3.69 -26.05
CA VAL A 101 -3.70 -3.63 -24.97
C VAL A 101 -3.49 -2.41 -24.06
N ILE A 102 -2.25 -2.07 -23.72
CA ILE A 102 -1.93 -0.91 -22.87
C ILE A 102 -2.25 0.39 -23.61
N VAL A 103 -1.92 0.51 -24.90
CA VAL A 103 -2.20 1.70 -25.70
C VAL A 103 -3.72 1.89 -25.87
N PHE A 104 -4.45 0.85 -26.26
CA PHE A 104 -5.90 0.93 -26.42
C PHE A 104 -6.62 1.17 -25.09
N GLY A 105 -6.20 0.49 -24.02
CA GLY A 105 -6.75 0.69 -22.67
C GLY A 105 -6.49 2.10 -22.14
N GLY A 106 -5.27 2.62 -22.32
CA GLY A 106 -4.91 3.99 -21.95
C GLY A 106 -5.68 5.03 -22.76
N MET A 107 -5.85 4.81 -24.06
CA MET A 107 -6.62 5.72 -24.92
C MET A 107 -8.10 5.73 -24.57
N ALA A 108 -8.71 4.57 -24.30
CA ALA A 108 -10.09 4.49 -23.83
C ALA A 108 -10.27 5.19 -22.47
N ALA A 109 -9.35 5.00 -21.54
CA ALA A 109 -9.37 5.70 -20.25
C ALA A 109 -9.23 7.21 -20.41
N ALA A 110 -8.35 7.68 -21.30
CA ALA A 110 -8.21 9.11 -21.61
C ALA A 110 -9.49 9.69 -22.23
N ILE A 111 -10.13 8.98 -23.18
CA ILE A 111 -11.41 9.41 -23.78
C ILE A 111 -12.49 9.56 -22.71
N VAL A 112 -12.61 8.60 -21.79
CA VAL A 112 -13.59 8.67 -20.68
C VAL A 112 -13.27 9.85 -19.75
N LEU A 113 -11.99 10.09 -19.44
CA LEU A 113 -11.56 11.19 -18.57
C LEU A 113 -11.73 12.58 -19.20
N LEU A 114 -11.64 12.68 -20.54
CA LEU A 114 -11.90 13.91 -21.30
C LEU A 114 -13.38 14.08 -21.71
N SER A 115 -14.22 13.06 -21.52
CA SER A 115 -15.65 13.13 -21.81
C SER A 115 -16.58 13.81 -20.78
N PRO A 116 -16.18 14.23 -19.56
CA PRO A 116 -17.12 14.92 -18.67
C PRO A 116 -17.54 16.30 -19.21
N LEU A 117 -16.82 16.86 -20.20
CA LEU A 117 -17.11 18.18 -20.78
C LEU A 117 -18.05 18.14 -22.01
N ARG A 118 -18.34 16.97 -22.56
CA ARG A 118 -19.21 16.86 -23.75
C ARG A 118 -20.67 16.52 -23.41
N PHE A 119 -20.91 16.02 -22.20
CA PHE A 119 -22.26 15.70 -21.70
C PHE A 119 -23.03 16.93 -21.17
N SER A 120 -22.37 18.07 -20.93
CA SER A 120 -23.03 19.26 -20.36
C SER A 120 -23.62 20.24 -21.39
N ILE A 121 -23.53 19.94 -22.70
CA ILE A 121 -23.97 20.86 -23.78
C ILE A 121 -25.30 20.41 -24.42
N TRP A 122 -25.90 19.32 -23.94
CA TRP A 122 -27.21 18.85 -24.43
C TRP A 122 -28.03 18.30 -23.28
N GLY A 123 -28.56 19.21 -22.46
CA GLY A 123 -29.47 18.93 -21.36
C GLY A 123 -30.33 20.16 -21.10
N TRP A 124 -31.29 20.38 -22.00
CA TRP A 124 -32.52 21.15 -21.77
C TRP A 124 -33.61 20.16 -21.37
#